data_AF-A0A931R5K2-F1
#
_entry.id   AF-A0A931R5K2-F1
#
_cell.length_a   1.000
_cell.length_b   1.000
_cell.length_c   1.000
_cell.angle_alpha   90.00
_cell.angle_beta   90.00
_cell.angle_gamma   90.00
#
_symmetry.space_group_name_H-M   'P 1'
#
loop_
_entity.id
_entity.type
_entity.pdbx_description
1 polymer ?
#
loop_
_entity_poly.entity_id
_entity_poly.type
_entity_poly.pdbx_seq_one_letter_code
_entity_poly.pdbx_strand_id
1 'polypeptide(L)' 'MGKGGTAISPLRPAGIAEIDGERVDVVSDGEFLEPGVPIVVTRVDGNRIVVRRRRTSTEKE' A
#
# COMPACT_ATOMS: atom_id res chain seq x y z
N MET A 1 -0.46 7.22 -13.43
CA MET A 1 -0.03 7.50 -12.05
C MET A 1 -0.45 6.31 -11.19
N GLY A 2 0.48 5.62 -10.52
CA GLY A 2 0.13 4.52 -9.63
C GLY A 2 -0.75 5.02 -8.48
N LYS A 3 -1.84 4.31 -8.17
CA LYS A 3 -2.73 4.69 -7.08
C LYS A 3 -1.95 4.64 -5.76
N GLY A 4 -2.04 5.72 -4.98
CA GLY A 4 -1.49 5.78 -3.62
C GLY A 4 -2.54 5.35 -2.61
N GLY A 5 -2.10 4.86 -1.47
CA GLY A 5 -2.99 4.48 -0.37
C GLY A 5 -2.26 4.46 0.95
N THR A 6 -2.97 4.00 1.98
CA THR A 6 -2.45 3.84 3.33
C THR A 6 -2.74 2.41 3.80
N ALA A 7 -1.74 1.71 4.32
CA ALA A 7 -1.98 0.41 4.94
C ALA A 7 -2.87 0.59 6.17
N ILE A 8 -4.00 -0.11 6.27
CA ILE A 8 -4.89 -0.03 7.46
C ILE A 8 -4.63 -1.19 8.41
N SER A 9 -4.15 -2.32 7.88
CA SER A 9 -3.68 -3.46 8.66
C SER A 9 -2.19 -3.68 8.42
N PRO A 10 -1.50 -4.45 9.29
CA PRO A 10 -0.19 -4.98 8.96
C PRO A 10 -0.25 -5.82 7.68
N LEU A 11 0.75 -5.68 6.80
CA LEU A 11 0.88 -6.45 5.56
C LEU A 11 2.02 -7.47 5.70
N ARG A 12 1.69 -8.77 5.84
CA ARG A 12 2.66 -9.90 5.88
C ARG A 12 2.07 -11.20 5.31
N PRO A 13 2.20 -11.50 4.01
CA PRO A 13 2.40 -10.56 2.91
C PRO A 13 1.09 -9.91 2.46
N ALA A 14 -0.07 -10.43 2.86
CA ALA A 14 -1.37 -9.86 2.53
C ALA A 14 -1.96 -9.07 3.71
N GLY A 15 -2.87 -8.16 3.41
CA GLY A 15 -3.75 -7.50 4.36
C GLY A 15 -4.58 -6.42 3.68
N ILE A 16 -5.10 -5.47 4.45
CA ILE A 16 -6.03 -4.45 4.00
C ILE A 16 -5.32 -3.09 3.91
N ALA A 17 -5.49 -2.42 2.78
CA ALA A 17 -5.14 -1.02 2.62
C ALA A 17 -6.34 -0.19 2.16
N GLU A 18 -6.28 1.10 2.47
CA GLU A 18 -7.22 2.09 1.97
C GLU A 18 -6.62 2.72 0.73
N ILE A 19 -7.31 2.55 -0.41
CA ILE A 19 -6.94 3.14 -1.68
C ILE A 19 -8.16 3.88 -2.18
N ASP A 20 -8.04 5.18 -2.46
CA ASP A 20 -9.16 6.03 -2.92
C ASP A 20 -10.35 6.12 -1.92
N GLY A 21 -10.10 5.85 -0.63
CA GLY A 21 -11.13 5.80 0.41
C GLY A 21 -11.87 4.45 0.48
N GLU A 22 -11.49 3.47 -0.34
CA GLU A 22 -12.03 2.12 -0.29
C GLU A 22 -11.04 1.14 0.34
N ARG A 23 -11.57 0.20 1.13
CA ARG A 23 -10.79 -0.88 1.76
C ARG A 23 -10.65 -2.02 0.77
N VAL A 24 -9.42 -2.31 0.38
CA VAL A 24 -9.12 -3.35 -0.62
C VAL A 24 -8.03 -4.29 -0.12
N ASP A 25 -8.11 -5.54 -0.57
CA ASP A 25 -7.09 -6.55 -0.32
C ASP A 25 -5.82 -6.24 -1.12
N VAL A 26 -4.73 -6.04 -0.39
CA VAL A 26 -3.43 -5.73 -0.96
C VAL A 26 -2.38 -6.69 -0.44
N VAL A 27 -1.32 -6.85 -1.22
CA VAL A 27 -0.20 -7.72 -0.92
C VAL A 27 1.09 -6.93 -1.02
N SER A 28 1.87 -6.94 0.05
CA SER A 28 3.21 -6.41 0.06
C SER A 28 4.15 -7.29 -0.75
N ASP A 29 5.10 -6.66 -1.44
CA ASP A 29 6.16 -7.32 -2.21
C ASP A 29 7.25 -7.92 -1.27
N GLY A 30 6.84 -8.77 -0.34
CA GLY A 30 7.72 -9.44 0.63
C GLY A 30 8.19 -8.59 1.81
N GLU A 31 7.95 -7.28 1.79
CA GLU A 31 8.26 -6.38 2.90
C GLU A 31 7.16 -6.38 3.97
N PHE A 32 7.55 -6.23 5.24
CA PHE A 32 6.59 -5.89 6.28
C PHE A 32 6.22 -4.40 6.21
N LEU A 33 4.93 -4.14 6.12
CA LEU A 33 4.37 -2.79 6.22
C LEU A 33 3.49 -2.72 7.47
N GLU A 34 3.77 -1.71 8.29
CA GLU A 34 2.98 -1.42 9.48
C GLU A 34 1.68 -0.71 9.08
N PRO A 35 0.59 -0.86 9.86
CA PRO A 35 -0.60 -0.06 9.66
C PRO A 35 -0.28 1.43 9.82
N GLY A 36 -0.86 2.27 8.97
CA GLY A 36 -0.65 3.72 8.91
C GLY A 36 0.45 4.16 7.96
N VAL A 37 1.26 3.25 7.39
CA VAL A 37 2.31 3.67 6.45
C VAL A 37 1.73 3.98 5.07
N PRO A 38 2.23 5.04 4.39
CA PRO A 38 1.85 5.33 3.03
C PRO A 38 2.41 4.26 2.10
N ILE A 39 1.55 3.76 1.22
CA ILE A 39 1.87 2.74 0.23
C ILE A 39 1.56 3.23 -1.18
N VAL A 40 2.16 2.57 -2.17
CA VAL A 40 1.88 2.81 -3.57
C VAL A 40 1.68 1.47 -4.29
N VAL A 41 0.67 1.43 -5.15
CA VAL A 41 0.40 0.27 -6.00
C VAL A 41 1.53 0.14 -7.02
N THR A 42 2.21 -1.00 -7.01
CA THR A 42 3.27 -1.34 -7.95
C THR A 42 2.75 -2.18 -9.12
N ARG A 43 1.79 -3.07 -8.84
CA ARG A 43 1.19 -3.96 -9.85
C ARG A 43 -0.24 -4.34 -9.43
N VAL A 44 -1.12 -4.55 -10.39
CA VAL A 44 -2.46 -5.11 -10.17
C VAL A 44 -2.52 -6.43 -10.92
N ASP A 45 -2.73 -7.53 -10.20
CA ASP A 45 -2.85 -8.88 -10.76
C ASP A 45 -4.27 -9.39 -10.51
N GLY A 46 -5.18 -9.10 -11.46
CA GLY A 46 -6.60 -9.38 -11.32
C GLY A 46 -7.21 -8.69 -10.10
N ASN A 47 -7.58 -9.48 -9.09
CA ASN A 47 -8.16 -9.01 -7.83
C ASN A 47 -7.12 -8.78 -6.72
N ARG A 48 -5.84 -8.99 -6.99
CA ARG A 48 -4.75 -8.88 -6.02
C ARG A 48 -3.90 -7.66 -6.35
N ILE A 49 -3.87 -6.68 -5.45
CA ILE A 49 -3.10 -5.46 -5.65
C ILE A 49 -1.75 -5.60 -4.95
N VAL A 50 -0.65 -5.55 -5.69
CA VAL A 50 0.70 -5.57 -5.13
C VAL A 50 1.11 -4.13 -4.80
N VAL A 51 1.58 -3.93 -3.57
CA VAL A 51 1.92 -2.62 -3.01
C VAL A 51 3.32 -2.63 -2.40
N ARG A 52 3.95 -1.45 -2.36
CA ARG A 52 5.21 -1.23 -1.64
C ARG A 52 5.13 0.03 -0.77
N ARG A 53 6.07 0.16 0.17
CA ARG A 53 6.22 1.38 0.97
C ARG A 53 6.46 2.58 0.07
N ARG A 54 5.66 3.63 0.20
CA ARG A 54 5.88 4.90 -0.49
C ARG A 54 6.89 5.69 0.35
N ARG A 55 8.13 5.85 -0.14
CA ARG A 55 9.06 6.83 0.44
C ARG A 55 8.51 8.21 0.12
N THR A 56 7.91 8.86 1.10
CA THR A 56 7.52 10.26 0.99
C THR A 56 8.75 11.11 1.26
N SER A 57 9.47 11.48 0.19
CA SER A 57 10.36 12.65 0.21
C SER A 57 9.46 13.88 0.21
N THR A 58 8.99 14.27 1.39
CA THR A 58 8.43 15.61 1.62
C THR A 58 9.23 16.24 2.74
N GLU A 59 10.48 16.56 2.40
CA GLU A 59 11.02 17.88 2.74
C GLU A 59 10.27 18.89 1.87
N LYS A 60 9.45 19.74 2.49
CA LYS A 60 9.09 21.09 2.03
C LYS A 60 8.53 21.79 3.27
N GLU A 61 9.38 22.57 3.93
CA GLU A 61 9.44 24.05 3.86
C GLU A 61 8.42 24.71 4.79
#